data_AF-A0A956H1Q4-F1
#
_entry.id   AF-A0A956H1Q4-F1
#
_cell.length_a   1.000
_cell.length_b   1.000
_cell.length_c   1.000
_cell.angle_alpha   90.00
_cell.angle_beta   90.00
_cell.angle_gamma   90.00
#
_symmetry.space_group_name_H-M   'P 1'
#
loop_
_entity.id
_entity.type
_entity.pdbx_description
1 polymer ?
#
loop_
_entity_poly.entity_id
_entity_poly.type
_entity_poly.pdbx_seq_one_letter_code
_entity_poly.pdbx_strand_id
1 'polypeptide(L)'
;MLDDSTVQPAPKSSSRAATRGSRGAVRAGGLEHESRERTPLDAAIDRSHGWCRAWWERINAEDQRWLAAIPDVGPTCELLLADALFHDLQEREREAMLAWIRHSQHEDGSWRNLDGEIDLSLTCLGYWALVQHGADPSCDELVKALRLIHELGGARRANLTVRLWLALAGTVPWDWVPAVPSELYLLPEFTPLSPARLSPWARQMVAAFHLLAESGARIHMAPGAELLLYNRWDEPIPPRLTKPGLAGDLLQAFDRTIKLARALPRGAVHRRSLAVARRWIESTQQRHGGWFSARPTLYSLLALRVAGVHSDDSRIRRGLDYLRQARGLVDDPQ
;
A
#
# COMPACT_ATOMS: atom_id res chain seq x y z
N MET A 1 50.90 17.30 39.43
CA MET A 1 49.82 18.15 40.00
C MET A 1 48.58 17.26 39.95
N LEU A 2 48.50 16.26 40.86
CA LEU A 2 47.63 16.26 42.04
C LEU A 2 46.16 16.54 41.63
N ASP A 3 45.16 15.68 41.82
CA ASP A 3 45.10 14.42 42.57
C ASP A 3 43.78 13.67 42.27
N ASP A 4 43.87 12.34 42.39
CA ASP A 4 42.94 11.24 42.76
C ASP A 4 41.39 11.42 42.81
N SER A 5 40.54 10.42 42.57
CA SER A 5 40.63 8.94 42.73
C SER A 5 39.44 8.26 42.02
N THR A 6 39.57 7.24 41.14
CA THR A 6 39.88 5.79 41.31
C THR A 6 38.80 4.98 42.06
N VAL A 7 38.42 3.73 41.74
CA VAL A 7 38.54 2.77 40.61
C VAL A 7 37.74 1.51 41.08
N GLN A 8 37.03 0.80 40.18
CA GLN A 8 36.49 -0.58 40.40
C GLN A 8 37.64 -1.62 40.62
N PRO A 9 37.51 -2.94 40.96
CA PRO A 9 36.41 -3.89 40.73
C PRO A 9 36.23 -5.04 41.80
N ALA A 10 35.37 -6.02 41.47
CA ALA A 10 34.98 -7.28 42.18
C ALA A 10 36.16 -8.27 42.45
N PRO A 11 36.07 -9.40 43.25
CA PRO A 11 35.13 -10.54 43.05
C PRO A 11 34.76 -11.48 44.25
N LYS A 12 33.75 -12.35 43.99
CA LYS A 12 33.39 -13.73 44.47
C LYS A 12 33.92 -14.31 45.82
N SER A 13 33.04 -14.95 46.62
CA SER A 13 33.05 -16.42 46.90
C SER A 13 32.08 -16.91 48.00
N SER A 14 31.51 -18.13 47.77
CA SER A 14 31.18 -19.24 48.72
C SER A 14 30.17 -18.98 49.86
N SER A 15 29.40 -19.92 50.43
CA SER A 15 28.94 -21.29 50.16
C SER A 15 27.82 -21.60 51.18
N ARG A 16 27.07 -22.68 50.94
CA ARG A 16 26.39 -23.57 51.92
C ARG A 16 25.01 -23.22 52.51
N ALA A 17 24.10 -24.12 52.13
CA ALA A 17 23.34 -25.04 52.99
C ALA A 17 21.93 -24.65 53.44
N ALA A 18 21.01 -25.52 53.04
CA ALA A 18 19.62 -25.59 53.42
C ALA A 18 19.45 -25.93 54.91
N THR A 19 18.38 -25.40 55.52
CA THR A 19 17.74 -26.06 56.66
C THR A 19 16.22 -25.99 56.53
N ARG A 20 15.60 -27.17 56.63
CA ARG A 20 14.18 -27.43 56.69
C ARG A 20 13.58 -26.92 58.00
N GLY A 21 12.37 -26.35 57.91
CA GLY A 21 11.30 -26.56 58.89
C GLY A 21 11.08 -25.48 59.95
N SER A 22 9.97 -24.75 59.82
CA SER A 22 8.94 -24.77 60.86
C SER A 22 7.60 -24.33 60.28
N ARG A 23 6.55 -25.12 60.53
CA ARG A 23 5.16 -24.76 60.29
C ARG A 23 4.80 -23.66 61.31
N GLY A 24 4.86 -22.40 60.88
CA GLY A 24 4.29 -21.26 61.60
C GLY A 24 2.91 -20.95 61.06
N ALA A 25 1.88 -21.13 61.89
CA ALA A 25 0.50 -20.85 61.58
C ALA A 25 0.33 -19.44 60.99
N VAL A 26 -0.27 -19.35 59.78
CA VAL A 26 -0.74 -18.08 59.22
C VAL A 26 -1.93 -17.64 60.06
N ARG A 27 -1.70 -16.71 60.98
CA ARG A 27 -2.76 -15.86 61.54
C ARG A 27 -3.41 -15.17 60.35
N ALA A 28 -4.72 -15.37 60.20
CA ALA A 28 -5.57 -14.55 59.36
C ALA A 28 -5.54 -13.11 59.90
N GLY A 29 -4.54 -12.33 59.47
CA GLY A 29 -4.56 -10.88 59.59
C GLY A 29 -5.57 -10.39 58.58
N GLY A 30 -6.73 -9.95 59.08
CA GLY A 30 -7.72 -9.24 58.29
C GLY A 30 -7.04 -8.05 57.62
N LEU A 31 -6.87 -8.14 56.31
CA LEU A 31 -6.73 -6.97 55.48
C LEU A 31 -8.12 -6.34 55.43
N GLU A 32 -8.35 -5.37 56.30
CA GLU A 32 -9.44 -4.42 56.14
C GLU A 32 -9.30 -3.85 54.71
N HIS A 33 -10.16 -4.33 53.82
CA HIS A 33 -10.41 -3.67 52.55
C HIS A 33 -11.04 -2.32 52.90
N GLU A 34 -10.21 -1.27 53.00
CA GLU A 34 -10.72 0.09 52.84
C GLU A 34 -11.46 0.10 51.51
N SER A 35 -12.79 0.16 51.59
CA SER A 35 -13.69 0.26 50.46
C SER A 35 -13.39 1.59 49.78
N ARG A 36 -12.46 1.57 48.82
CA ARG A 36 -12.15 2.72 47.97
C ARG A 36 -13.48 3.20 47.39
N GLU A 37 -13.89 4.42 47.75
CA GLU A 37 -15.13 5.01 47.25
C GLU A 37 -15.12 4.94 45.72
N ARG A 38 -16.15 4.30 45.15
CA ARG A 38 -16.28 4.18 43.70
C ARG A 38 -16.37 5.57 43.10
N THR A 39 -15.37 5.90 42.33
CA THR A 39 -15.26 7.19 41.67
C THR A 39 -16.08 7.21 40.37
N PRO A 40 -16.42 8.39 39.84
CA PRO A 40 -16.96 8.51 38.48
C PRO A 40 -16.09 7.85 37.41
N LEU A 41 -14.77 7.74 37.64
CA LEU A 41 -13.83 7.04 36.77
C LEU A 41 -14.07 5.53 36.78
N ASP A 42 -14.30 4.93 37.95
CA ASP A 42 -14.58 3.48 38.05
C ASP A 42 -15.86 3.14 37.28
N ALA A 43 -16.90 3.96 37.42
CA ALA A 43 -18.14 3.79 36.66
C ALA A 43 -17.93 3.97 35.14
N ALA A 44 -17.02 4.86 34.70
CA ALA A 44 -16.68 5.03 33.29
C ALA A 44 -15.93 3.82 32.73
N ILE A 45 -14.97 3.29 33.49
CA ILE A 45 -14.21 2.07 33.18
C ILE A 45 -15.16 0.87 33.03
N ASP A 46 -16.10 0.70 33.96
CA ASP A 46 -17.10 -0.38 33.91
C ASP A 46 -17.98 -0.30 32.65
N ARG A 47 -18.41 0.91 32.27
CA ARG A 47 -19.16 1.13 31.02
C ARG A 47 -18.34 0.80 29.78
N SER A 48 -17.08 1.24 29.73
CA SER A 48 -16.17 0.92 28.62
C SER A 48 -15.92 -0.57 28.51
N HIS A 49 -15.69 -1.27 29.63
CA HIS A 49 -15.54 -2.72 29.63
C HIS A 49 -16.82 -3.44 29.20
N GLY A 50 -17.99 -2.98 29.66
CA GLY A 50 -19.28 -3.52 29.24
C GLY A 50 -19.49 -3.39 27.73
N TRP A 51 -19.21 -2.20 27.18
CA TRP A 51 -19.28 -1.95 25.74
C TRP A 51 -18.27 -2.81 24.96
N CYS A 52 -17.00 -2.86 25.38
CA CYS A 52 -15.97 -3.66 24.72
C CYS A 52 -16.30 -5.15 24.72
N ARG A 53 -16.85 -5.70 25.82
CA ARG A 53 -17.28 -7.10 25.88
C ARG A 53 -18.47 -7.38 24.97
N ALA A 54 -19.51 -6.55 25.00
CA ALA A 54 -20.65 -6.71 24.13
C ALA A 54 -20.27 -6.56 22.64
N TRP A 55 -19.38 -5.62 22.33
CA TRP A 55 -18.79 -5.47 21.01
C TRP A 55 -17.99 -6.72 20.61
N TRP A 56 -17.13 -7.23 21.51
CA TRP A 56 -16.32 -8.43 21.30
C TRP A 56 -17.17 -9.68 21.07
N GLU A 57 -18.23 -9.88 21.87
CA GLU A 57 -19.18 -10.97 21.69
C GLU A 57 -19.89 -10.85 20.35
N ARG A 58 -20.35 -9.66 19.97
CA ARG A 58 -21.02 -9.44 18.67
C ARG A 58 -20.12 -9.73 17.48
N ILE A 59 -18.85 -9.32 17.52
CA ILE A 59 -17.92 -9.58 16.40
C ILE A 59 -17.40 -11.02 16.37
N ASN A 60 -17.56 -11.79 17.45
CA ASN A 60 -17.18 -13.21 17.52
C ASN A 60 -18.39 -14.16 17.57
N ALA A 61 -19.62 -13.65 17.46
CA ALA A 61 -20.86 -14.44 17.51
C ALA A 61 -21.09 -15.26 16.24
N GLU A 62 -20.46 -14.86 15.14
CA GLU A 62 -20.44 -15.59 13.87
C GLU A 62 -19.00 -15.99 13.55
N ASP A 63 -18.79 -17.10 12.82
CA ASP A 63 -17.47 -17.52 12.29
C ASP A 63 -17.00 -16.58 11.16
N GLN A 64 -17.33 -15.29 11.25
CA GLN A 64 -16.91 -14.24 10.34
C GLN A 64 -15.49 -13.82 10.71
N ARG A 65 -14.55 -14.62 10.23
CA ARG A 65 -13.11 -14.35 10.30
C ARG A 65 -12.75 -13.27 9.29
N TRP A 66 -13.16 -12.03 9.54
CA TRP A 66 -12.57 -10.93 8.80
C TRP A 66 -12.42 -9.68 9.67
N LEU A 67 -11.19 -9.17 9.64
CA LEU A 67 -10.82 -7.82 10.06
C LEU A 67 -11.89 -6.84 9.58
N ALA A 68 -12.17 -5.81 10.37
CA ALA A 68 -12.75 -4.57 9.88
C ALA A 68 -12.04 -4.17 8.57
N ALA A 69 -12.61 -4.54 7.42
CA ALA A 69 -12.22 -3.98 6.16
C ALA A 69 -12.60 -2.52 6.32
N ILE A 70 -11.61 -1.66 6.56
CA ILE A 70 -11.79 -0.24 6.39
C ILE A 70 -11.66 -0.07 4.87
N PRO A 71 -12.75 -0.06 4.10
CA PRO A 71 -12.63 0.20 2.68
C PRO A 71 -11.98 1.57 2.53
N ASP A 72 -10.85 1.58 1.84
CA ASP A 72 -10.13 2.79 1.46
C ASP A 72 -10.37 2.98 -0.05
N VAL A 73 -10.65 4.22 -0.44
CA VAL A 73 -11.02 4.58 -1.81
C VAL A 73 -9.90 4.18 -2.75
N GLY A 74 -8.64 4.44 -2.37
CA GLY A 74 -7.48 4.18 -3.21
C GLY A 74 -7.34 2.70 -3.57
N PRO A 75 -7.08 1.79 -2.60
CA PRO A 75 -6.99 0.37 -2.85
C PRO A 75 -8.22 -0.24 -3.53
N THR A 76 -9.43 0.22 -3.18
CA THR A 76 -10.67 -0.28 -3.79
C THR A 76 -10.75 0.08 -5.27
N CYS A 77 -10.45 1.33 -5.64
CA CYS A 77 -10.35 1.75 -7.03
C CYS A 77 -9.25 0.98 -7.78
N GLU A 78 -8.08 0.76 -7.17
CA GLU A 78 -7.00 0.00 -7.81
C GLU A 78 -7.40 -1.46 -8.09
N LEU A 79 -8.18 -2.08 -7.21
CA LEU A 79 -8.73 -3.43 -7.43
C LEU A 79 -9.78 -3.44 -8.56
N LEU A 80 -10.68 -2.45 -8.58
CA LEU A 80 -11.67 -2.28 -9.65
C LEU A 80 -10.98 -2.07 -11.02
N LEU A 81 -9.91 -1.28 -11.08
CA LEU A 81 -9.13 -1.10 -12.31
C LEU A 81 -8.37 -2.38 -12.69
N ALA A 82 -7.83 -3.12 -11.71
CA ALA A 82 -7.14 -4.38 -11.93
C ALA A 82 -8.05 -5.49 -12.45
N ASP A 83 -9.34 -5.44 -12.14
CA ASP A 83 -10.33 -6.42 -12.60
C ASP A 83 -10.42 -6.47 -14.14
N ALA A 84 -10.08 -5.37 -14.83
CA ALA A 84 -9.97 -5.35 -16.30
C ALA A 84 -8.91 -6.32 -16.86
N LEU A 85 -7.92 -6.73 -16.04
CA LEU A 85 -6.90 -7.71 -16.42
C LEU A 85 -7.16 -9.09 -15.81
N PHE A 86 -7.49 -9.13 -14.52
CA PHE A 86 -7.55 -10.39 -13.78
C PHE A 86 -8.91 -11.06 -13.82
N HIS A 87 -10.00 -10.31 -14.06
CA HIS A 87 -11.38 -10.80 -14.00
C HIS A 87 -11.64 -11.62 -12.73
N ASP A 88 -11.18 -11.09 -11.59
CA ASP A 88 -11.17 -11.78 -10.30
C ASP A 88 -12.40 -11.43 -9.45
N LEU A 89 -13.03 -10.28 -9.70
CA LEU A 89 -14.16 -9.82 -8.92
C LEU A 89 -15.46 -10.48 -9.37
N GLN A 90 -16.19 -11.05 -8.40
CA GLN A 90 -17.55 -11.52 -8.62
C GLN A 90 -18.50 -10.33 -8.83
N GLU A 91 -19.61 -10.53 -9.54
CA GLU A 91 -20.58 -9.46 -9.83
C GLU A 91 -21.06 -8.72 -8.57
N ARG A 92 -21.49 -9.48 -7.57
CA ARG A 92 -21.98 -8.91 -6.31
C ARG A 92 -20.90 -8.11 -5.57
N GLU A 93 -19.65 -8.58 -5.63
CA GLU A 93 -18.51 -7.92 -4.99
C GLU A 93 -18.18 -6.60 -5.69
N ARG A 94 -18.07 -6.63 -7.02
CA ARG A 94 -17.86 -5.45 -7.87
C ARG A 94 -18.95 -4.41 -7.64
N GLU A 95 -20.22 -4.80 -7.68
CA GLU A 95 -21.34 -3.86 -7.45
C GLU A 95 -21.32 -3.26 -6.04
N ALA A 96 -20.98 -4.06 -5.02
CA ALA A 96 -20.83 -3.55 -3.65
C ALA A 96 -19.70 -2.53 -3.52
N MET A 97 -18.55 -2.78 -4.16
CA MET A 97 -17.43 -1.83 -4.21
C MET A 97 -17.81 -0.55 -4.96
N LEU A 98 -18.46 -0.65 -6.11
CA LEU A 98 -18.90 0.51 -6.89
C LEU A 98 -19.93 1.34 -6.11
N ALA A 99 -20.90 0.69 -5.47
CA ALA A 99 -21.87 1.36 -4.59
C ALA A 99 -21.18 2.10 -3.43
N TRP A 100 -20.17 1.46 -2.82
CA TRP A 100 -19.38 2.08 -1.76
C TRP A 100 -18.56 3.28 -2.27
N ILE A 101 -17.94 3.19 -3.45
CA ILE A 101 -17.22 4.31 -4.07
C ILE A 101 -18.16 5.48 -4.34
N ARG A 102 -19.35 5.23 -4.91
CA ARG A 102 -20.39 6.26 -5.12
C ARG A 102 -20.81 6.91 -3.80
N HIS A 103 -21.06 6.11 -2.77
CA HIS A 103 -21.46 6.60 -1.45
C HIS A 103 -20.35 7.42 -0.76
N SER A 104 -19.08 7.12 -1.05
CA SER A 104 -17.92 7.82 -0.47
C SER A 104 -17.61 9.15 -1.16
N GLN A 105 -18.30 9.48 -2.25
CA GLN A 105 -18.13 10.75 -2.93
C GLN A 105 -18.81 11.88 -2.15
N HIS A 106 -18.13 13.00 -1.98
CA HIS A 106 -18.68 14.19 -1.35
C HIS A 106 -19.50 15.03 -2.34
N GLU A 107 -20.36 15.92 -1.82
CA GLU A 107 -21.27 16.76 -2.62
C GLU A 107 -20.55 17.67 -3.63
N ASP A 108 -19.30 18.04 -3.32
CA ASP A 108 -18.38 18.82 -4.16
C ASP A 108 -17.74 17.99 -5.29
N GLY A 109 -18.02 16.69 -5.35
CA GLY A 109 -17.49 15.73 -6.32
C GLY A 109 -16.17 15.08 -5.91
N SER A 110 -15.61 15.44 -4.75
CA SER A 110 -14.32 14.91 -4.29
C SER A 110 -14.41 13.55 -3.61
N TRP A 111 -13.30 12.81 -3.66
CA TRP A 111 -12.98 11.79 -2.65
C TRP A 111 -11.86 12.32 -1.76
N ARG A 112 -12.01 12.13 -0.46
CA ARG A 112 -11.18 12.80 0.55
C ARG A 112 -10.17 11.85 1.20
N ASN A 113 -9.06 12.42 1.66
CA ASN A 113 -8.04 11.68 2.41
C ASN A 113 -8.53 11.36 3.84
N LEU A 114 -7.69 10.67 4.62
CA LEU A 114 -8.02 10.29 6.01
C LEU A 114 -8.26 11.49 6.94
N ASP A 115 -7.72 12.66 6.60
CA ASP A 115 -7.91 13.91 7.35
C ASP A 115 -9.19 14.65 6.94
N GLY A 116 -9.94 14.11 5.97
CA GLY A 116 -11.18 14.73 5.46
C GLY A 116 -10.93 15.91 4.53
N GLU A 117 -9.73 16.03 3.96
CA GLU A 117 -9.37 17.03 2.96
C GLU A 117 -9.54 16.48 1.54
N ILE A 118 -9.79 17.38 0.58
CA ILE A 118 -9.89 17.02 -0.84
C ILE A 118 -8.57 16.39 -1.30
N ASP A 119 -8.65 15.18 -1.85
CA ASP A 119 -7.50 14.49 -2.44
C ASP A 119 -7.69 14.33 -3.95
N LEU A 120 -6.87 15.04 -4.74
CA LEU A 120 -6.88 14.97 -6.19
C LEU A 120 -6.70 13.54 -6.71
N SER A 121 -5.83 12.75 -6.08
CA SER A 121 -5.49 11.42 -6.57
C SER A 121 -6.62 10.43 -6.30
N LEU A 122 -7.23 10.50 -5.12
CA LEU A 122 -8.42 9.71 -4.80
C LEU A 122 -9.59 10.12 -5.70
N THR A 123 -9.76 11.42 -5.97
CA THR A 123 -10.81 11.92 -6.86
C THR A 123 -10.62 11.41 -8.29
N CYS A 124 -9.39 11.42 -8.82
CA CYS A 124 -9.05 10.80 -10.11
C CYS A 124 -9.36 9.30 -10.13
N LEU A 125 -8.98 8.56 -9.09
CA LEU A 125 -9.21 7.11 -9.01
C LEU A 125 -10.69 6.77 -8.87
N GLY A 126 -11.44 7.51 -8.04
CA GLY A 126 -12.88 7.34 -7.84
C GLY A 126 -13.65 7.55 -9.14
N TYR A 127 -13.43 8.70 -9.79
CA TYR A 127 -14.00 8.98 -11.11
C TYR A 127 -13.67 7.87 -12.11
N TRP A 128 -12.39 7.50 -12.22
CA TRP A 128 -11.95 6.57 -13.25
C TRP A 128 -12.46 5.15 -13.01
N ALA A 129 -12.47 4.67 -11.77
CA ALA A 129 -13.02 3.36 -11.44
C ALA A 129 -14.52 3.28 -11.79
N LEU A 130 -15.30 4.32 -11.55
CA LEU A 130 -16.72 4.34 -11.92
C LEU A 130 -16.92 4.32 -13.44
N VAL A 131 -16.18 5.15 -14.18
CA VAL A 131 -16.25 5.19 -15.65
C VAL A 131 -15.79 3.87 -16.28
N GLN A 132 -14.71 3.27 -15.76
CA GLN A 132 -14.21 1.96 -16.20
C GLN A 132 -15.29 0.88 -16.12
N HIS A 133 -16.18 0.97 -15.12
CA HIS A 133 -17.27 0.03 -14.87
C HIS A 133 -18.63 0.54 -15.39
N GLY A 134 -18.61 1.44 -16.38
CA GLY A 134 -19.80 1.79 -17.16
C GLY A 134 -20.67 2.92 -16.59
N ALA A 135 -20.21 3.65 -15.57
CA ALA A 135 -20.89 4.88 -15.15
C ALA A 135 -20.83 5.93 -16.28
N ASP A 136 -21.93 6.63 -16.51
CA ASP A 136 -22.03 7.70 -17.51
C ASP A 136 -21.20 8.93 -17.07
N PRO A 137 -20.13 9.31 -17.77
CA PRO A 137 -19.31 10.47 -17.42
C PRO A 137 -20.08 11.80 -17.40
N SER A 138 -21.25 11.86 -18.04
CA SER A 138 -22.11 13.04 -18.11
C SER A 138 -23.07 13.22 -16.93
N CYS A 139 -23.15 12.25 -16.01
CA CYS A 139 -23.95 12.43 -14.79
C CYS A 139 -23.37 13.53 -13.89
N ASP A 140 -24.25 14.21 -13.15
CA ASP A 140 -23.91 15.39 -12.36
C ASP A 140 -22.75 15.12 -11.39
N GLU A 141 -22.72 13.95 -10.76
CA GLU A 141 -21.71 13.54 -9.80
C GLU A 141 -20.31 13.42 -10.43
N LEU A 142 -20.21 12.81 -11.62
CA LEU A 142 -18.93 12.64 -12.32
C LEU A 142 -18.48 13.93 -13.01
N VAL A 143 -19.42 14.75 -13.48
CA VAL A 143 -19.10 16.09 -14.00
C VAL A 143 -18.48 16.96 -12.91
N LYS A 144 -19.01 16.94 -11.68
CA LYS A 144 -18.42 17.66 -10.54
C LYS A 144 -17.01 17.17 -10.22
N ALA A 145 -16.81 15.85 -10.15
CA ALA A 145 -15.50 15.25 -9.93
C ALA A 145 -14.50 15.69 -11.01
N LEU A 146 -14.89 15.62 -12.29
CA LEU A 146 -14.03 15.97 -13.42
C LEU A 146 -13.64 17.46 -13.42
N ARG A 147 -14.60 18.36 -13.15
CA ARG A 147 -14.35 19.79 -12.98
C ARG A 147 -13.33 20.05 -11.88
N LEU A 148 -13.52 19.44 -10.71
CA LEU A 148 -12.60 19.58 -9.59
C LEU A 148 -11.20 19.04 -9.93
N ILE A 149 -11.11 17.92 -10.63
CA ILE A 149 -9.83 17.36 -11.11
C ILE A 149 -9.10 18.37 -11.99
N HIS A 150 -9.80 19.01 -12.93
CA HIS A 150 -9.21 20.02 -13.83
C HIS A 150 -8.80 21.29 -13.07
N GLU A 151 -9.62 21.79 -12.16
CA GLU A 151 -9.32 22.95 -11.30
C GLU A 151 -8.06 22.72 -10.46
N LEU A 152 -7.88 21.49 -9.95
CA LEU A 152 -6.70 21.10 -9.19
C LEU A 152 -5.49 20.79 -10.07
N GLY A 153 -5.60 20.94 -11.40
CA GLY A 153 -4.51 20.84 -12.36
C GLY A 153 -4.32 19.46 -13.00
N GLY A 154 -5.37 18.63 -12.98
CA GLY A 154 -5.45 17.34 -13.66
C GLY A 154 -4.48 16.27 -13.14
N ALA A 155 -4.46 15.12 -13.80
CA ALA A 155 -3.65 13.97 -13.39
C ALA A 155 -2.14 14.25 -13.36
N ARG A 156 -1.65 15.29 -14.04
CA ARG A 156 -0.25 15.73 -13.94
C ARG A 156 0.15 16.19 -12.53
N ARG A 157 -0.81 16.60 -11.70
CA ARG A 157 -0.59 16.96 -10.28
C ARG A 157 -0.95 15.82 -9.32
N ALA A 158 -1.53 14.73 -9.83
CA ALA A 158 -1.85 13.57 -9.01
C ALA A 158 -0.59 12.79 -8.58
N ASN A 159 -0.77 11.91 -7.60
CA ASN A 159 0.29 11.07 -7.08
C ASN A 159 0.76 10.01 -8.11
N LEU A 160 1.76 9.22 -7.72
CA LEU A 160 2.35 8.19 -8.57
C LEU A 160 1.33 7.13 -8.99
N THR A 161 0.39 6.74 -8.13
CA THR A 161 -0.59 5.70 -8.40
C THR A 161 -1.45 6.04 -9.62
N VAL A 162 -2.03 7.24 -9.67
CA VAL A 162 -2.85 7.68 -10.82
C VAL A 162 -2.04 7.65 -12.11
N ARG A 163 -0.82 8.18 -12.08
CA ARG A 163 0.08 8.22 -13.25
C ARG A 163 0.50 6.84 -13.72
N LEU A 164 0.71 5.92 -12.79
CA LEU A 164 1.03 4.54 -13.08
C LEU A 164 -0.13 3.83 -13.78
N TRP A 165 -1.35 3.99 -13.26
CA TRP A 165 -2.53 3.41 -13.91
C TRP A 165 -2.76 4.04 -15.29
N LEU A 166 -2.61 5.35 -15.46
CA LEU A 166 -2.72 6.01 -16.77
C LEU A 166 -1.67 5.49 -17.77
N ALA A 167 -0.46 5.17 -17.30
CA ALA A 167 0.57 4.56 -18.14
C ALA A 167 0.22 3.11 -18.50
N LEU A 168 -0.33 2.34 -17.55
CA LEU A 168 -0.86 1.00 -17.79
C LEU A 168 -2.04 1.01 -18.77
N ALA A 169 -2.91 2.02 -18.74
CA ALA A 169 -3.99 2.17 -19.71
C ALA A 169 -3.50 2.63 -21.10
N GLY A 170 -2.22 3.01 -21.22
CA GLY A 170 -1.63 3.52 -22.46
C GLY A 170 -1.99 4.97 -22.78
N THR A 171 -2.57 5.70 -21.84
CA THR A 171 -3.09 7.07 -21.99
C THR A 171 -2.01 8.12 -21.86
N VAL A 172 -1.00 7.84 -21.04
CA VAL A 172 0.20 8.67 -20.91
C VAL A 172 1.45 7.81 -21.14
N PRO A 173 2.56 8.37 -21.62
CA PRO A 173 3.80 7.64 -21.71
C PRO A 173 4.34 7.28 -20.32
N TRP A 174 5.08 6.17 -20.23
CA TRP A 174 5.77 5.73 -19.01
C TRP A 174 6.76 6.78 -18.45
N ASP A 175 7.10 7.81 -19.21
CA ASP A 175 7.89 8.96 -18.76
C ASP A 175 7.16 9.86 -17.74
N TRP A 176 5.85 9.68 -17.55
CA TRP A 176 5.10 10.34 -16.45
C TRP A 176 5.37 9.69 -15.08
N VAL A 177 5.99 8.52 -15.08
CA VAL A 177 6.39 7.76 -13.90
C VAL A 177 7.89 8.00 -13.63
N PRO A 178 8.34 8.15 -12.37
CA PRO A 178 9.76 8.23 -12.04
C PRO A 178 10.53 7.00 -12.54
N ALA A 179 11.65 7.22 -13.21
CA ALA A 179 12.49 6.14 -13.71
C ALA A 179 13.41 5.62 -12.60
N VAL A 180 13.41 4.30 -12.40
CA VAL A 180 14.38 3.62 -11.52
C VAL A 180 15.50 3.08 -12.42
N PRO A 181 16.77 3.50 -12.22
CA PRO A 181 17.89 2.92 -12.96
C PRO A 181 17.97 1.43 -12.69
N SER A 182 17.95 0.62 -13.75
CA SER A 182 17.93 -0.84 -13.64
C SER A 182 19.18 -1.36 -12.94
N GLU A 183 20.31 -0.70 -13.15
CA GLU A 183 21.64 -1.03 -12.65
C GLU A 183 21.70 -1.01 -11.12
N LEU A 184 20.78 -0.31 -10.45
CA LEU A 184 20.70 -0.30 -8.98
C LEU A 184 20.46 -1.70 -8.39
N TYR A 185 19.76 -2.58 -9.12
CA TYR A 185 19.54 -3.97 -8.69
C TYR A 185 20.82 -4.83 -8.69
N LEU A 186 21.90 -4.36 -9.33
CA LEU A 186 23.18 -5.06 -9.34
C LEU A 186 24.13 -4.56 -8.23
N LEU A 187 23.75 -3.50 -7.52
CA LEU A 187 24.58 -2.95 -6.46
C LEU A 187 24.59 -3.86 -5.23
N PRO A 188 25.74 -4.01 -4.55
CA PRO A 188 25.81 -4.69 -3.26
C PRO A 188 24.87 -4.07 -2.23
N GLU A 189 24.32 -4.90 -1.34
CA GLU A 189 23.31 -4.50 -0.35
C GLU A 189 23.77 -3.39 0.61
N PHE A 190 25.08 -3.30 0.87
CA PHE A 190 25.63 -2.28 1.76
C PHE A 190 25.65 -0.87 1.14
N THR A 191 25.46 -0.74 -0.18
CA THR A 191 25.53 0.57 -0.86
C THR A 191 24.27 1.40 -0.61
N PRO A 192 24.36 2.73 -0.37
CA PRO A 192 23.20 3.55 0.02
C PRO A 192 22.01 3.53 -0.95
N LEU A 193 22.25 3.36 -2.26
CA LEU A 193 21.23 3.35 -3.29
C LEU A 193 20.73 1.94 -3.66
N SER A 194 21.23 0.89 -3.00
CA SER A 194 20.77 -0.47 -3.29
C SER A 194 19.29 -0.63 -2.93
N PRO A 195 18.45 -1.15 -3.86
CA PRO A 195 17.05 -1.46 -3.56
C PRO A 195 16.90 -2.46 -2.41
N ALA A 196 17.94 -3.24 -2.10
CA ALA A 196 17.93 -4.18 -0.99
C ALA A 196 17.75 -3.50 0.39
N ARG A 197 18.16 -2.22 0.53
CA ARG A 197 18.04 -1.42 1.75
C ARG A 197 16.66 -0.83 1.98
N LEU A 198 15.78 -0.87 0.98
CA LEU A 198 14.41 -0.41 1.11
C LEU A 198 13.62 -1.31 2.05
N SER A 199 12.61 -0.75 2.72
CA SER A 199 11.67 -1.56 3.51
C SER A 199 11.03 -2.63 2.61
N PRO A 200 10.61 -3.79 3.16
CA PRO A 200 10.01 -4.85 2.35
C PRO A 200 8.86 -4.36 1.46
N TRP A 201 8.02 -3.47 1.99
CA TRP A 201 6.95 -2.82 1.23
C TRP A 201 7.50 -1.99 0.06
N ALA A 202 8.39 -1.01 0.34
CA ALA A 202 8.90 -0.10 -0.69
C ALA A 202 9.70 -0.85 -1.76
N ARG A 203 10.50 -1.82 -1.33
CA ARG A 203 11.29 -2.68 -2.21
C ARG A 203 10.42 -3.44 -3.20
N GLN A 204 9.30 -4.00 -2.72
CA GLN A 204 8.37 -4.73 -3.56
C GLN A 204 7.71 -3.81 -4.60
N MET A 205 7.26 -2.64 -4.18
CA MET A 205 6.66 -1.65 -5.07
C MET A 205 7.65 -1.21 -6.17
N VAL A 206 8.88 -0.87 -5.77
CA VAL A 206 9.94 -0.42 -6.69
C VAL A 206 10.33 -1.53 -7.69
N ALA A 207 10.40 -2.79 -7.24
CA ALA A 207 10.65 -3.94 -8.13
C ALA A 207 9.54 -4.13 -9.16
N ALA A 208 8.28 -4.14 -8.71
CA ALA A 208 7.14 -4.29 -9.60
C ALA A 208 7.06 -3.14 -10.62
N PHE A 209 7.16 -1.89 -10.17
CA PHE A 209 7.11 -0.71 -11.03
C PHE A 209 8.24 -0.69 -12.06
N HIS A 210 9.44 -1.11 -11.64
CA HIS A 210 10.57 -1.20 -12.55
C HIS A 210 10.27 -2.16 -13.71
N LEU A 211 9.77 -3.36 -13.43
CA LEU A 211 9.43 -4.33 -14.47
C LEU A 211 8.30 -3.85 -15.39
N LEU A 212 7.25 -3.24 -14.82
CA LEU A 212 6.12 -2.69 -15.59
C LEU A 212 6.56 -1.55 -16.53
N ALA A 213 7.43 -0.66 -16.05
CA ALA A 213 7.92 0.47 -16.83
C ALA A 213 8.86 0.03 -17.95
N GLU A 214 9.78 -0.91 -17.67
CA GLU A 214 10.75 -1.38 -18.67
C GLU A 214 10.11 -2.26 -19.75
N SER A 215 8.98 -2.91 -19.48
CA SER A 215 8.23 -3.64 -20.50
C SER A 215 7.33 -2.74 -21.36
N GLY A 216 7.10 -1.49 -20.94
CA GLY A 216 6.07 -0.63 -21.53
C GLY A 216 4.66 -1.23 -21.41
N ALA A 217 4.34 -1.83 -20.26
CA ALA A 217 3.11 -2.59 -20.07
C ALA A 217 1.85 -1.78 -20.44
N ARG A 218 0.90 -2.44 -21.09
CA ARG A 218 -0.42 -1.90 -21.42
C ARG A 218 -1.52 -2.91 -21.08
N ILE A 219 -2.58 -2.43 -20.45
CA ILE A 219 -3.77 -3.18 -20.08
C ILE A 219 -4.93 -2.54 -20.83
N HIS A 220 -5.78 -3.37 -21.43
CA HIS A 220 -6.97 -2.89 -22.12
C HIS A 220 -8.02 -2.44 -21.09
N MET A 221 -8.16 -1.13 -20.92
CA MET A 221 -9.13 -0.48 -20.04
C MET A 221 -9.52 0.89 -20.62
N ALA A 222 -10.55 1.53 -20.07
CA ALA A 222 -10.93 2.89 -20.39
C ALA A 222 -9.72 3.82 -20.18
N PRO A 223 -9.35 4.65 -21.16
CA PRO A 223 -8.08 5.36 -21.13
C PRO A 223 -8.00 6.39 -19.99
N GLY A 224 -9.11 7.00 -19.55
CA GLY A 224 -9.03 8.09 -18.56
C GLY A 224 -8.36 9.36 -19.11
N ALA A 225 -8.41 9.57 -20.44
CA ALA A 225 -7.90 10.77 -21.11
C ALA A 225 -8.57 12.06 -20.57
N GLU A 226 -9.81 11.95 -20.10
CA GLU A 226 -10.56 13.05 -19.48
C GLU A 226 -9.84 13.61 -18.24
N LEU A 227 -9.00 12.83 -17.56
CA LEU A 227 -8.24 13.28 -16.39
C LEU A 227 -7.08 14.22 -16.75
N LEU A 228 -6.74 14.36 -18.03
CA LEU A 228 -5.57 15.08 -18.51
C LEU A 228 -5.90 16.54 -18.84
N LEU A 229 -4.85 17.37 -18.81
CA LEU A 229 -4.87 18.71 -19.38
C LEU A 229 -3.99 18.74 -20.62
N TYR A 230 -4.44 19.45 -21.65
CA TYR A 230 -3.80 19.51 -22.94
C TYR A 230 -3.27 20.91 -23.22
N ASN A 231 -2.14 20.99 -23.92
CA ASN A 231 -1.59 22.26 -24.37
C ASN A 231 -2.28 22.73 -25.67
N ARG A 232 -1.84 23.88 -26.21
CA ARG A 232 -2.40 24.44 -27.47
C ARG A 232 -2.21 23.57 -28.72
N TRP A 233 -1.40 22.52 -28.62
CA TRP A 233 -1.10 21.58 -29.70
C TRP A 233 -1.79 20.23 -29.47
N ASP A 234 -2.75 20.16 -28.54
CA ASP A 234 -3.48 18.95 -28.18
C ASP A 234 -2.59 17.82 -27.63
N GLU A 235 -1.46 18.19 -27.01
CA GLU A 235 -0.58 17.23 -26.33
C GLU A 235 -0.81 17.26 -24.81
N PRO A 236 -0.83 16.10 -24.13
CA PRO A 236 -0.89 16.03 -22.68
C PRO A 236 0.25 16.78 -21.99
N ILE A 237 -0.08 17.64 -21.04
CA ILE A 237 0.94 18.42 -20.31
C ILE A 237 1.64 17.53 -19.27
N PRO A 238 2.96 17.28 -19.38
CA PRO A 238 3.65 16.34 -18.51
C PRO A 238 3.73 16.82 -17.04
N PRO A 239 3.80 15.88 -16.09
CA PRO A 239 3.99 16.18 -14.68
C PRO A 239 5.41 16.69 -14.41
N ARG A 240 5.56 17.51 -13.36
CA ARG A 240 6.85 17.68 -12.70
C ARG A 240 6.93 16.66 -11.58
N LEU A 241 7.97 15.83 -11.58
CA LEU A 241 8.07 14.71 -10.64
C LEU A 241 8.67 15.12 -9.30
N THR A 242 9.31 16.28 -9.26
CA THR A 242 9.99 16.82 -8.09
C THR A 242 9.41 18.18 -7.69
N LYS A 243 9.62 18.55 -6.42
CA LYS A 243 9.26 19.89 -5.95
C LYS A 243 10.16 20.95 -6.62
N PRO A 244 9.64 22.13 -6.96
CA PRO A 244 10.48 23.21 -7.47
C PRO A 244 11.61 23.62 -6.51
N GLY A 245 12.76 24.02 -7.06
CA GLY A 245 13.95 24.44 -6.32
C GLY A 245 15.20 23.64 -6.71
N LEU A 246 16.39 24.14 -6.38
CA LEU A 246 17.68 23.61 -6.88
C LEU A 246 17.82 22.09 -6.73
N ALA A 247 17.54 21.53 -5.55
CA ALA A 247 17.63 20.09 -5.31
C ALA A 247 16.62 19.29 -6.15
N GLY A 248 15.38 19.81 -6.27
CA GLY A 248 14.36 19.19 -7.10
C GLY A 248 14.64 19.30 -8.59
N ASP A 249 15.26 20.38 -9.03
CA ASP A 249 15.71 20.59 -10.41
C ASP A 249 16.83 19.62 -10.79
N LEU A 250 17.79 19.42 -9.89
CA LEU A 250 18.84 18.41 -10.06
C LEU A 250 18.25 16.99 -10.14
N LEU A 251 17.31 16.64 -9.26
CA LEU A 251 16.62 15.35 -9.31
C LEU A 251 15.77 15.19 -10.58
N GLN A 252 15.11 16.26 -11.04
CA GLN A 252 14.33 16.24 -12.26
C GLN A 252 15.22 16.06 -13.49
N ALA A 253 16.39 16.70 -13.51
CA ALA A 253 17.39 16.53 -14.55
C ALA A 253 17.92 15.09 -14.55
N PHE A 254 18.26 14.55 -13.38
CA PHE A 254 18.69 13.16 -13.23
C PHE A 254 17.67 12.15 -13.77
N ASP A 255 16.39 12.30 -13.41
CA ASP A 255 15.30 11.46 -13.94
C ASP A 255 15.19 11.56 -15.47
N ARG A 256 15.27 12.78 -16.04
CA ARG A 256 15.28 12.98 -17.49
C ARG A 256 16.48 12.33 -18.18
N THR A 257 17.66 12.38 -17.57
CA THR A 257 18.86 11.72 -18.10
C THR A 257 18.69 10.21 -18.14
N ILE A 258 18.13 9.60 -17.08
CA ILE A 258 17.85 8.15 -17.06
C ILE A 258 16.87 7.77 -18.17
N LYS A 259 15.80 8.58 -18.35
CA LYS A 259 14.80 8.36 -19.39
C LYS A 259 15.39 8.50 -20.79
N LEU A 260 16.24 9.50 -21.03
CA LEU A 260 16.96 9.63 -22.29
C LEU A 260 17.87 8.42 -22.55
N ALA A 261 18.53 7.91 -21.51
CA ALA A 261 19.32 6.68 -21.59
C ALA A 261 18.47 5.41 -21.81
N ARG A 262 17.13 5.46 -21.70
CA ARG A 262 16.21 4.37 -22.11
C ARG A 262 16.13 4.19 -23.61
N ALA A 263 16.35 5.25 -24.39
CA ALA A 263 16.31 5.18 -25.84
C ALA A 263 17.55 4.52 -26.47
N LEU A 264 18.62 4.33 -25.69
CA LEU A 264 19.86 3.71 -26.17
C LEU A 264 19.79 2.18 -26.08
N PRO A 265 20.40 1.42 -27.01
CA PRO A 265 20.46 -0.04 -26.93
C PRO A 265 21.09 -0.50 -25.62
N ARG A 266 20.32 -1.21 -24.81
CA ARG A 266 20.79 -1.66 -23.50
C ARG A 266 21.32 -3.08 -23.57
N GLY A 267 22.59 -3.21 -23.20
CA GLY A 267 23.34 -4.47 -23.30
C GLY A 267 23.00 -5.48 -22.21
N ALA A 268 23.90 -6.45 -22.02
CA ALA A 268 23.70 -7.57 -21.08
C ALA A 268 23.47 -7.14 -19.62
N VAL A 269 24.00 -5.99 -19.19
CA VAL A 269 23.84 -5.46 -17.84
C VAL A 269 22.37 -5.19 -17.52
N HIS A 270 21.64 -4.56 -18.45
CA HIS A 270 20.23 -4.24 -18.29
C HIS A 270 19.35 -5.51 -18.27
N ARG A 271 19.64 -6.49 -19.13
CA ARG A 271 18.94 -7.79 -19.06
C ARG A 271 19.18 -8.49 -17.72
N ARG A 272 20.40 -8.39 -17.18
CA ARG A 272 20.75 -8.96 -15.88
C ARG A 272 20.02 -8.26 -14.75
N SER A 273 19.91 -6.93 -14.75
CA SER A 273 19.17 -6.20 -13.71
C SER A 273 17.69 -6.54 -13.71
N LEU A 274 17.06 -6.63 -14.90
CA LEU A 274 15.67 -7.08 -15.03
C LEU A 274 15.48 -8.50 -14.48
N ALA A 275 16.41 -9.41 -14.77
CA ALA A 275 16.37 -10.77 -14.23
C ALA A 275 16.50 -10.80 -12.70
N VAL A 276 17.33 -9.93 -12.11
CA VAL A 276 17.45 -9.79 -10.65
C VAL A 276 16.16 -9.23 -10.04
N ALA A 277 15.59 -8.17 -10.61
CA ALA A 277 14.33 -7.61 -10.15
C ALA A 277 13.18 -8.63 -10.23
N ARG A 278 13.08 -9.38 -11.33
CA ARG A 278 12.11 -10.47 -11.48
C ARG A 278 12.30 -11.55 -10.43
N ARG A 279 13.52 -12.07 -10.29
CA ARG A 279 13.83 -13.11 -9.30
C ARG A 279 13.50 -12.65 -7.89
N TRP A 280 13.70 -11.37 -7.60
CA TRP A 280 13.30 -10.77 -6.33
C TRP A 280 11.82 -11.02 -6.08
N ILE A 281 10.94 -10.53 -6.96
CA ILE A 281 9.48 -10.68 -6.83
C ILE A 281 9.10 -12.16 -6.68
N GLU A 282 9.66 -13.04 -7.52
CA GLU A 282 9.34 -14.47 -7.49
C GLU A 282 9.74 -15.13 -6.16
N SER A 283 10.85 -14.71 -5.56
CA SER A 283 11.38 -15.30 -4.32
C SER A 283 10.78 -14.72 -3.03
N THR A 284 10.15 -13.55 -3.09
CA THR A 284 9.62 -12.85 -1.90
C THR A 284 8.14 -13.09 -1.64
N GLN A 285 7.46 -13.92 -2.45
CA GLN A 285 6.08 -14.29 -2.18
C GLN A 285 5.98 -15.00 -0.83
N GLN A 286 5.16 -14.46 0.08
CA GLN A 286 5.07 -14.95 1.45
C GLN A 286 4.20 -16.21 1.53
N ARG A 287 4.21 -16.88 2.69
CA ARG A 287 3.45 -18.13 2.91
C ARG A 287 1.95 -17.97 2.65
N HIS A 288 1.39 -16.84 3.08
CA HIS A 288 -0.02 -16.48 2.84
C HIS A 288 -0.33 -16.10 1.38
N GLY A 289 0.60 -16.28 0.43
CA GLY A 289 0.37 -16.08 -1.00
C GLY A 289 0.57 -14.64 -1.50
N GLY A 290 0.43 -13.64 -0.63
CA GLY A 290 0.67 -12.25 -0.97
C GLY A 290 2.14 -11.81 -0.91
N TRP A 291 2.34 -10.53 -1.25
CA TRP A 291 3.55 -9.77 -0.97
C TRP A 291 3.22 -8.60 -0.06
N PHE A 292 3.56 -8.72 1.22
CA PHE A 292 3.46 -7.75 2.30
C PHE A 292 2.03 -7.25 2.61
N SER A 293 1.35 -6.62 1.64
CA SER A 293 -0.04 -6.16 1.76
C SER A 293 -0.76 -6.23 0.40
N ALA A 294 -2.03 -5.83 0.35
CA ALA A 294 -2.83 -5.89 -0.87
C ALA A 294 -2.19 -5.14 -2.05
N ARG A 295 -1.71 -3.90 -1.82
CA ARG A 295 -1.15 -3.05 -2.87
C ARG A 295 0.14 -3.62 -3.48
N PRO A 296 1.19 -4.00 -2.72
CA PRO A 296 2.35 -4.65 -3.31
C PRO A 296 2.03 -6.02 -3.92
N THR A 297 1.06 -6.75 -3.38
CA THR A 297 0.58 -7.99 -4.02
C THR A 297 0.03 -7.72 -5.41
N LEU A 298 -0.88 -6.76 -5.55
CA LEU A 298 -1.48 -6.38 -6.82
C LEU A 298 -0.42 -6.02 -7.87
N TYR A 299 0.53 -5.13 -7.54
CA TYR A 299 1.58 -4.74 -8.48
C TYR A 299 2.55 -5.87 -8.81
N SER A 300 2.81 -6.78 -7.86
CA SER A 300 3.62 -7.97 -8.11
C SER A 300 2.94 -8.92 -9.10
N LEU A 301 1.62 -9.12 -8.97
CA LEU A 301 0.84 -9.89 -9.93
C LEU A 301 0.90 -9.27 -11.32
N LEU A 302 0.69 -7.95 -11.42
CA LEU A 302 0.82 -7.22 -12.70
C LEU A 302 2.21 -7.41 -13.32
N ALA A 303 3.27 -7.26 -12.52
CA ALA A 303 4.64 -7.42 -12.98
C ALA A 303 4.95 -8.86 -13.43
N LEU A 304 4.42 -9.88 -12.74
CA LEU A 304 4.57 -11.28 -13.14
C LEU A 304 3.83 -11.57 -14.46
N ARG A 305 2.61 -11.06 -14.64
CA ARG A 305 1.85 -11.20 -15.90
C ARG A 305 2.64 -10.61 -17.07
N VAL A 306 3.18 -9.41 -16.89
CA VAL A 306 4.02 -8.73 -17.87
C VAL A 306 5.33 -9.46 -18.14
N ALA A 307 5.92 -10.11 -17.12
CA ALA A 307 7.10 -10.95 -17.26
C ALA A 307 6.81 -12.33 -17.93
N GLY A 308 5.59 -12.55 -18.41
CA GLY A 308 5.18 -13.75 -19.13
C GLY A 308 4.70 -14.91 -18.24
N VAL A 309 4.45 -14.68 -16.95
CA VAL A 309 3.89 -15.71 -16.06
C VAL A 309 2.40 -15.88 -16.37
N HIS A 310 1.98 -17.10 -16.73
CA HIS A 310 0.59 -17.42 -17.06
C HIS A 310 -0.35 -17.34 -15.85
N SER A 311 -1.64 -17.10 -16.11
CA SER A 311 -2.69 -17.00 -15.08
C SER A 311 -2.82 -18.27 -14.23
N ASP A 312 -2.47 -19.42 -14.80
CA ASP A 312 -2.50 -20.74 -14.15
C ASP A 312 -1.29 -21.02 -13.24
N ASP A 313 -0.30 -20.13 -13.20
CA ASP A 313 0.85 -20.30 -12.32
C ASP A 313 0.42 -20.20 -10.85
N SER A 314 0.93 -21.12 -10.03
CA SER A 314 0.66 -21.15 -8.58
C SER A 314 0.90 -19.81 -7.87
N ARG A 315 1.88 -19.02 -8.35
CA ARG A 315 2.20 -17.71 -7.77
C ARG A 315 1.10 -16.69 -8.07
N ILE A 316 0.50 -16.74 -9.25
CA ILE A 316 -0.63 -15.88 -9.61
C ILE A 316 -1.86 -16.26 -8.78
N ARG A 317 -2.23 -17.55 -8.77
CA ARG A 317 -3.39 -18.05 -8.01
C ARG A 317 -3.30 -17.71 -6.54
N ARG A 318 -2.18 -18.05 -5.88
CA ARG A 318 -1.96 -17.74 -4.46
C ARG A 318 -1.98 -16.25 -4.14
N GLY A 319 -1.53 -15.40 -5.07
CA GLY A 319 -1.59 -13.95 -4.89
C GLY A 319 -3.02 -13.41 -5.02
N LEU A 320 -3.82 -13.94 -5.95
CA LEU A 320 -5.24 -13.63 -6.06
C LEU A 320 -6.02 -14.13 -4.84
N ASP A 321 -5.74 -15.34 -4.35
CA ASP A 321 -6.34 -15.89 -3.12
C ASP A 321 -6.05 -15.00 -1.92
N TYR A 322 -4.82 -14.48 -1.79
CA TYR A 322 -4.50 -13.50 -0.77
C TYR A 322 -5.33 -12.22 -0.91
N LEU A 323 -5.51 -11.70 -2.13
CA LEU A 323 -6.33 -10.51 -2.35
C LEU A 323 -7.81 -10.77 -2.03
N ARG A 324 -8.34 -11.97 -2.34
CA ARG A 324 -9.70 -12.40 -1.96
C ARG A 324 -9.86 -12.44 -0.43
N GLN A 325 -8.93 -13.07 0.27
CA GLN A 325 -8.89 -13.11 1.74
C GLN A 325 -8.81 -11.70 2.35
N ALA A 326 -7.99 -10.81 1.77
CA ALA A 326 -7.87 -9.44 2.22
C ALA A 326 -9.17 -8.62 2.06
N ARG A 327 -10.10 -9.08 1.21
CA ARG A 327 -11.43 -8.48 0.99
C ARG A 327 -12.54 -9.17 1.81
N GLY A 328 -12.17 -10.13 2.67
CA GLY A 328 -13.12 -10.89 3.50
C GLY A 328 -13.70 -12.13 2.81
N LEU A 329 -13.23 -12.49 1.62
CA LEU A 329 -13.57 -13.77 0.99
C LEU A 329 -12.63 -14.85 1.53
N VAL A 330 -13.10 -15.58 2.52
CA VAL A 330 -12.43 -16.79 3.02
C VAL A 330 -13.16 -17.98 2.40
N ASP A 331 -12.58 -18.59 1.37
CA ASP A 331 -13.01 -19.92 0.97
C ASP A 331 -12.76 -20.86 2.15
N ASP A 332 -13.78 -21.61 2.54
CA ASP A 332 -13.68 -22.63 3.58
C ASP A 332 -12.66 -23.68 3.09
N PRO A 333 -11.55 -23.94 3.82
CA PRO A 333 -10.64 -24.99 3.42
C PRO A 333 -11.38 -26.33 3.50
N GLN A 334 -11.67 -26.93 2.34
CA GLN A 334 -12.11 -28.33 2.25
C GLN A 334 -11.08 -29.29 2.84
#